data_AF-A0A2E3SQ48-F1
#
_entry.id   AF-A0A2E3SQ48-F1
#
_cell.length_a   1.000
_cell.length_b   1.000
_cell.length_c   1.000
_cell.angle_alpha   90.00
_cell.angle_beta   90.00
_cell.angle_gamma   90.00
#
_symmetry.space_group_name_H-M   'P 1'
#
loop_
_entity.id
_entity.type
_entity.pdbx_description
1 polymer ?
#
loop_
_entity_poly.entity_id
_entity_poly.type
_entity_poly.pdbx_seq_one_letter_code
_entity_poly.pdbx_strand_id
1 'polypeptide(L)'
;MIFDRIMERIAQIISVLFHPLLIPTYAFLILFSQKAYYSLLIPYESKLRLVVLVFIITFVFPSLIVVFFISRKWISSFQMEDKNERIYPYIVTGIFFSLAYYLLKDIQISPIYHFFALGSAILVFVAFLINFLWKISIHMIAMGGITGMILGMSLMNLFNSSLILYGLIFCSGLVGFARLQLRAHSHAQVYAGYLLGLSGMLLLALFF
;
A
#
# COMPACT_ATOMS: atom_id res chain seq x y z
N MET A 1 25.93 20.00 0.54
CA MET A 1 25.16 20.46 1.72
C MET A 1 23.77 21.01 1.37
N ILE A 2 23.61 22.04 0.52
CA ILE A 2 22.26 22.53 0.12
C ILE A 2 21.54 21.52 -0.76
N PHE A 3 22.22 20.99 -1.78
CA PHE A 3 21.67 19.99 -2.69
C PHE A 3 21.18 18.73 -1.94
N ASP A 4 21.98 18.21 -1.01
CA ASP A 4 21.63 17.04 -0.21
C ASP A 4 20.35 17.27 0.61
N ARG A 5 20.21 18.45 1.23
CA ARG A 5 19.00 18.83 1.98
C ARG A 5 17.76 18.94 1.09
N ILE A 6 17.91 19.41 -0.15
CA ILE A 6 16.81 19.46 -1.12
C ILE A 6 16.39 18.03 -1.49
N MET A 7 17.34 17.14 -1.78
CA MET A 7 17.06 15.75 -2.10
C MET A 7 16.38 15.00 -0.94
N GLU A 8 16.81 15.23 0.30
CA GLU A 8 16.15 14.67 1.48
C GLU A 8 14.70 15.14 1.61
N ARG A 9 14.43 16.44 1.41
CA ARG A 9 13.06 16.97 1.45
C ARG A 9 12.17 16.38 0.35
N ILE A 10 12.69 16.25 -0.87
CA ILE A 10 11.96 15.61 -1.97
C ILE A 10 11.64 14.16 -1.61
N ALA A 11 12.61 13.41 -1.07
CA ALA A 11 12.40 12.04 -0.65
C ALA A 11 11.37 11.92 0.49
N GLN A 12 11.34 12.86 1.44
CA GLN A 12 10.30 12.93 2.48
C GLN A 12 8.92 13.14 1.87
N ILE A 13 8.76 14.11 0.97
CA ILE A 13 7.48 14.40 0.30
C ILE A 13 6.99 13.16 -0.46
N ILE A 14 7.86 12.54 -1.27
CA ILE A 14 7.53 11.33 -2.03
C ILE A 14 7.04 10.24 -1.08
N SER A 15 7.71 10.03 0.04
CA SER A 15 7.31 8.95 0.92
C SER A 15 6.09 9.21 1.79
N VAL A 16 5.77 10.48 2.07
CA VAL A 16 4.47 10.85 2.65
C VAL A 16 3.35 10.66 1.62
N LEU A 17 3.56 11.08 0.37
CA LEU A 17 2.57 10.97 -0.70
C LEU A 17 2.24 9.51 -1.01
N PHE A 18 3.25 8.64 -1.06
CA PHE A 18 3.13 7.20 -1.31
C PHE A 18 3.22 6.39 0.00
N HIS A 19 2.66 6.92 1.08
CA HIS A 19 2.61 6.20 2.34
C HIS A 19 1.81 4.89 2.17
N PRO A 20 2.26 3.73 2.70
CA PRO A 20 1.62 2.43 2.51
C PRO A 20 0.12 2.42 2.83
N LEU A 21 -0.27 3.17 3.85
CA LEU A 21 -1.66 3.30 4.31
C LEU A 21 -2.60 4.00 3.30
N LEU A 22 -2.04 4.81 2.39
CA LEU A 22 -2.78 5.50 1.32
C LEU A 22 -2.90 4.65 0.05
N ILE A 23 -2.03 3.66 -0.15
CA ILE A 23 -2.00 2.85 -1.37
C ILE A 23 -3.34 2.15 -1.65
N PRO A 24 -4.07 1.59 -0.66
CA PRO A 24 -5.41 1.06 -0.92
C PRO A 24 -6.40 2.10 -1.45
N THR A 25 -6.31 3.35 -0.98
CA THR A 25 -7.15 4.44 -1.50
C THR A 25 -6.82 4.73 -2.97
N TYR A 26 -5.53 4.80 -3.31
CA TYR A 26 -5.10 5.00 -4.70
C TYR A 26 -5.49 3.83 -5.62
N ALA A 27 -5.39 2.60 -5.13
CA ALA A 27 -5.84 1.42 -5.87
C ALA A 27 -7.33 1.54 -6.22
N PHE A 28 -8.18 1.91 -5.26
CA PHE A 28 -9.62 2.08 -5.50
C PHE A 28 -9.90 3.20 -6.51
N LEU A 29 -9.21 4.34 -6.41
CA LEU A 29 -9.33 5.43 -7.37
C LEU A 29 -8.93 4.99 -8.79
N ILE A 30 -7.82 4.26 -8.93
CA ILE A 30 -7.39 3.71 -10.22
C ILE A 30 -8.44 2.76 -10.76
N LEU A 31 -8.91 1.78 -9.97
CA LEU A 31 -9.93 0.81 -10.40
C LEU A 31 -11.24 1.48 -10.80
N PHE A 32 -11.73 2.45 -10.03
CA PHE A 32 -12.97 3.17 -10.33
C PHE A 32 -12.88 4.11 -11.54
N SER A 33 -11.68 4.54 -11.93
CA SER A 33 -11.47 5.34 -13.14
C SER A 33 -11.49 4.51 -14.43
N GLN A 34 -11.38 3.18 -14.34
CA GLN A 34 -11.39 2.32 -15.51
C GLN A 34 -12.80 2.16 -16.10
N LYS A 35 -12.89 2.14 -17.44
CA LYS A 35 -14.11 1.83 -18.19
C LYS A 35 -14.31 0.32 -18.32
N ALA A 36 -14.39 -0.37 -17.20
CA ALA A 36 -14.51 -1.82 -17.14
C ALA A 36 -15.71 -2.26 -16.29
N TYR A 37 -16.20 -3.50 -16.46
CA TYR A 37 -17.45 -3.98 -15.85
C TYR A 37 -17.44 -3.82 -14.32
N TYR A 38 -16.30 -4.09 -13.66
CA TYR A 38 -16.14 -4.01 -12.21
C TYR A 38 -16.30 -2.58 -11.66
N SER A 39 -16.20 -1.57 -12.52
CA SER A 39 -16.33 -0.15 -12.19
C SER A 39 -17.63 0.46 -12.73
N LEU A 40 -18.05 0.12 -13.95
CA LEU A 40 -19.19 0.75 -14.63
C LEU A 40 -20.54 0.46 -13.97
N LEU A 41 -20.67 -0.68 -13.28
CA LEU A 41 -21.90 -1.08 -12.61
C LEU A 41 -22.12 -0.37 -11.27
N ILE A 42 -21.14 0.39 -10.79
CA ILE A 42 -21.18 1.06 -9.49
C ILE A 42 -21.54 2.53 -9.69
N PRO A 43 -22.64 3.04 -9.09
CA PRO A 43 -22.99 4.45 -9.15
C PRO A 43 -21.88 5.34 -8.59
N TYR A 44 -21.72 6.55 -9.15
CA TYR A 44 -20.68 7.49 -8.75
C TYR A 44 -20.66 7.78 -7.24
N GLU A 45 -21.83 8.01 -6.66
CA GLU A 45 -21.98 8.22 -5.20
C GLU A 45 -21.49 7.04 -4.37
N SER A 46 -21.74 5.81 -4.84
CA SER A 46 -21.25 4.60 -4.18
C SER A 46 -19.73 4.47 -4.29
N LYS A 47 -19.13 4.86 -5.43
CA LYS A 47 -17.66 4.90 -5.59
C LYS A 47 -17.03 5.86 -4.59
N LEU A 48 -17.58 7.07 -4.44
CA LEU A 48 -17.08 8.05 -3.47
C LEU A 48 -17.17 7.52 -2.04
N ARG A 49 -18.32 6.96 -1.65
CA ARG A 49 -18.49 6.34 -0.32
C ARG A 49 -17.48 5.23 -0.06
N LEU A 50 -17.21 4.38 -1.05
CA LEU A 50 -16.23 3.29 -0.93
C LEU A 50 -14.80 3.82 -0.80
N VAL A 51 -14.42 4.83 -1.58
CA VAL A 51 -13.09 5.48 -1.45
C VAL A 51 -12.93 6.10 -0.06
N VAL A 52 -13.95 6.83 0.43
CA VAL A 52 -13.93 7.43 1.77
C VAL A 52 -13.86 6.35 2.86
N LEU A 53 -14.63 5.27 2.74
CA LEU A 53 -14.58 4.12 3.64
C LEU A 53 -13.16 3.55 3.71
N VAL A 54 -12.57 3.22 2.56
CA VAL A 54 -11.22 2.66 2.50
C VAL A 54 -10.21 3.64 3.07
N PHE A 55 -10.27 4.92 2.73
CA PHE A 55 -9.38 5.95 3.27
C PHE A 55 -9.47 6.05 4.80
N ILE A 56 -10.67 6.07 5.36
CA ILE A 56 -10.85 6.14 6.82
C ILE A 56 -10.26 4.89 7.49
N ILE A 57 -10.59 3.71 6.97
CA ILE A 57 -10.17 2.44 7.57
C ILE A 57 -8.67 2.19 7.40
N THR A 58 -8.10 2.44 6.22
CA THR A 58 -6.69 2.09 5.95
C THR A 58 -5.71 3.19 6.31
N PHE A 59 -6.13 4.46 6.32
CA PHE A 59 -5.25 5.59 6.62
C PHE A 59 -5.58 6.27 7.94
N VAL A 60 -6.82 6.78 8.10
CA VAL A 60 -7.16 7.64 9.25
C VAL A 60 -7.04 6.88 10.57
N PHE A 61 -7.71 5.73 10.72
CA PHE A 61 -7.70 4.99 11.98
C PHE A 61 -6.31 4.46 12.37
N PRO A 62 -5.53 3.79 11.49
CA PRO A 62 -4.18 3.36 11.83
C PRO A 62 -3.28 4.54 12.19
N SER A 63 -3.38 5.66 11.47
CA SER A 63 -2.55 6.85 11.74
C SER A 63 -2.85 7.47 13.10
N LEU A 64 -4.13 7.56 13.49
CA LEU A 64 -4.53 8.04 14.81
C LEU A 64 -3.95 7.16 15.93
N ILE A 65 -3.93 5.84 15.74
CA ILE A 65 -3.35 4.92 16.72
C ILE A 65 -1.82 5.03 16.77
N VAL A 66 -1.16 5.22 15.64
CA VAL A 66 0.29 5.50 15.60
C VAL A 66 0.63 6.81 16.33
N VAL A 67 -0.16 7.87 16.12
CA VAL A 67 -0.03 9.13 16.87
C VAL A 67 -0.19 8.88 18.37
N PHE A 68 -1.17 8.07 18.76
CA PHE A 68 -1.36 7.67 20.15
C PHE A 68 -0.11 6.94 20.69
N PHE A 69 0.47 5.99 19.97
CA PHE A 69 1.70 5.30 20.39
C PHE A 69 2.89 6.25 20.58
N ILE A 70 3.06 7.25 19.70
CA ILE A 70 4.08 8.29 19.86
C ILE A 70 3.82 9.09 21.13
N SER A 71 2.57 9.51 21.37
CA SER A 71 2.21 10.29 22.57
C SER A 71 2.48 9.53 23.88
N ARG A 72 2.40 8.19 23.84
CA ARG A 72 2.72 7.29 24.96
C ARG A 72 4.19 6.89 25.03
N LYS A 73 5.04 7.40 24.11
CA LYS A 73 6.47 7.05 23.98
C LYS A 73 6.73 5.55 23.77
N TRP A 74 5.77 4.83 23.21
CA TRP A 74 5.93 3.42 22.82
C TRP A 74 6.72 3.29 21.52
N ILE A 75 6.68 4.32 20.69
CA ILE A 75 7.50 4.50 19.49
C ILE A 75 8.07 5.91 19.49
N SER A 76 9.30 6.06 19.03
CA SER A 76 10.06 7.31 19.06
C SER A 76 9.59 8.35 18.05
N SER A 77 9.15 7.90 16.88
CA SER A 77 8.82 8.76 15.73
C SER A 77 7.97 8.01 14.70
N PHE A 78 7.45 8.73 13.70
CA PHE A 78 6.77 8.11 12.55
C PHE A 78 7.71 7.28 11.67
N GLN A 79 9.00 7.59 11.68
CA GLN A 79 10.02 6.95 10.86
C GLN A 79 10.41 5.57 11.40
N MET A 80 10.27 5.36 12.72
CA MET A 80 10.49 4.07 13.41
C MET A 80 11.82 3.44 12.97
N GLU A 81 12.92 4.06 13.40
CA GLU A 81 14.26 3.67 12.97
C GLU A 81 14.61 2.25 13.43
N ASP A 82 14.18 1.88 14.65
CA ASP A 82 14.25 0.52 15.16
C ASP A 82 13.10 -0.33 14.59
N LYS A 83 13.43 -1.54 14.14
CA LYS A 83 12.45 -2.53 13.68
C LYS A 83 11.49 -2.97 14.80
N ASN A 84 11.91 -2.92 16.07
CA ASN A 84 11.07 -3.30 17.22
C ASN A 84 9.89 -2.35 17.41
N GLU A 85 10.05 -1.07 17.08
CA GLU A 85 8.98 -0.06 17.14
C GLU A 85 7.87 -0.32 16.09
N ARG A 86 8.16 -1.13 15.06
CA ARG A 86 7.23 -1.43 13.95
C ARG A 86 6.24 -2.54 14.28
N ILE A 87 6.46 -3.28 15.37
CA ILE A 87 5.60 -4.42 15.77
C ILE A 87 4.16 -3.94 15.98
N TYR A 88 3.93 -2.94 16.85
CA TYR A 88 2.58 -2.45 17.11
C TYR A 88 1.93 -1.79 15.88
N PRO A 89 2.61 -0.90 15.13
CA PRO A 89 2.08 -0.34 13.90
C PRO A 89 1.71 -1.39 12.84
N TYR A 90 2.47 -2.46 12.69
CA TYR A 90 2.12 -3.55 11.76
C TYR A 90 0.87 -4.31 12.22
N ILE A 91 0.77 -4.66 13.51
CA ILE A 91 -0.42 -5.35 14.05
C ILE A 91 -1.67 -4.49 13.83
N VAL A 92 -1.61 -3.21 14.19
CA VAL A 92 -2.72 -2.26 13.99
C VAL A 92 -3.09 -2.18 12.53
N THR A 93 -2.11 -1.98 11.64
CA THR A 93 -2.36 -1.89 10.19
C THR A 93 -3.00 -3.19 9.67
N GLY A 94 -2.50 -4.35 10.08
CA GLY A 94 -3.05 -5.66 9.68
C GLY A 94 -4.49 -5.85 10.15
N ILE A 95 -4.83 -5.43 11.37
CA ILE A 95 -6.20 -5.45 11.90
C ILE A 95 -7.12 -4.57 11.05
N PHE A 96 -6.75 -3.31 10.80
CA PHE A 96 -7.60 -2.41 10.02
C PHE A 96 -7.71 -2.81 8.55
N PHE A 97 -6.67 -3.38 7.96
CA PHE A 97 -6.73 -3.88 6.58
C PHE A 97 -7.61 -5.14 6.50
N SER A 98 -7.56 -6.00 7.52
CA SER A 98 -8.49 -7.13 7.64
C SER A 98 -9.93 -6.64 7.82
N LEU A 99 -10.15 -5.60 8.65
CA LEU A 99 -11.45 -4.97 8.81
C LEU A 99 -11.97 -4.38 7.49
N ALA A 100 -11.10 -3.73 6.69
CA ALA A 100 -11.47 -3.26 5.37
C ALA A 100 -11.95 -4.41 4.47
N TYR A 101 -11.25 -5.55 4.48
CA TYR A 101 -11.70 -6.75 3.78
C TYR A 101 -13.09 -7.21 4.25
N TYR A 102 -13.30 -7.36 5.56
CA TYR A 102 -14.58 -7.80 6.11
C TYR A 102 -15.72 -6.85 5.72
N LEU A 103 -15.53 -5.54 5.85
CA LEU A 103 -16.54 -4.55 5.49
C LEU A 103 -16.86 -4.53 3.98
N LEU A 104 -15.86 -4.77 3.13
CA LEU A 104 -16.04 -4.78 1.67
C LEU A 104 -16.64 -6.09 1.15
N LYS A 105 -16.40 -7.21 1.84
CA LYS A 105 -16.86 -8.54 1.44
C LYS A 105 -18.39 -8.63 1.34
N ASP A 106 -19.09 -7.96 2.26
CA ASP A 106 -20.55 -8.00 2.34
C ASP A 106 -21.23 -7.00 1.38
N ILE A 107 -20.44 -6.16 0.70
CA ILE A 107 -20.95 -5.23 -0.31
C ILE A 107 -21.04 -5.95 -1.66
N GLN A 108 -22.19 -5.83 -2.33
CA GLN A 108 -22.43 -6.40 -3.66
C GLN A 108 -21.69 -5.62 -4.77
N ILE A 109 -20.37 -5.67 -4.76
CA ILE A 109 -19.48 -5.13 -5.79
C ILE A 109 -18.54 -6.22 -6.31
N SER A 110 -17.80 -5.93 -7.37
CA SER A 110 -16.84 -6.88 -7.94
C SER A 110 -15.87 -7.41 -6.86
N PRO A 111 -15.56 -8.72 -6.86
CA PRO A 111 -14.70 -9.31 -5.82
C PRO A 111 -13.32 -8.68 -5.71
N ILE A 112 -12.84 -8.05 -6.78
CA ILE A 112 -11.52 -7.43 -6.83
C ILE A 112 -11.27 -6.44 -5.68
N TYR A 113 -12.28 -5.71 -5.24
CA TYR A 113 -12.14 -4.69 -4.19
C TYR A 113 -11.85 -5.32 -2.83
N HIS A 114 -12.59 -6.35 -2.43
CA HIS A 114 -12.33 -7.04 -1.18
C HIS A 114 -11.11 -7.96 -1.28
N PHE A 115 -10.84 -8.56 -2.44
CA PHE A 115 -9.60 -9.32 -2.65
C PHE A 115 -8.34 -8.45 -2.58
N PHE A 116 -8.39 -7.21 -3.07
CA PHE A 116 -7.31 -6.25 -2.87
C PHE A 116 -7.11 -5.93 -1.38
N ALA A 117 -8.19 -5.72 -0.62
CA ALA A 117 -8.08 -5.48 0.81
C ALA A 117 -7.49 -6.69 1.56
N LEU A 118 -7.94 -7.91 1.21
CA LEU A 118 -7.42 -9.17 1.76
C LEU A 118 -5.93 -9.35 1.47
N GLY A 119 -5.53 -9.21 0.21
CA GLY A 119 -4.13 -9.32 -0.18
C GLY A 119 -3.25 -8.27 0.51
N SER A 120 -3.79 -7.06 0.72
CA SER A 120 -3.07 -6.01 1.42
C SER A 120 -2.86 -6.39 2.88
N ALA A 121 -3.89 -6.94 3.55
CA ALA A 121 -3.78 -7.45 4.91
C ALA A 121 -2.74 -8.59 5.00
N ILE A 122 -2.81 -9.57 4.09
CA ILE A 122 -1.85 -10.68 4.02
C ILE A 122 -0.42 -10.15 3.85
N LEU A 123 -0.19 -9.21 2.93
CA LEU A 123 1.13 -8.63 2.71
C LEU A 123 1.65 -7.88 3.94
N VAL A 124 0.79 -7.18 4.68
CA VAL A 124 1.16 -6.54 5.96
C VAL A 124 1.56 -7.60 7.01
N PHE A 125 0.80 -8.70 7.11
CA PHE A 125 1.16 -9.80 8.02
C PHE A 125 2.48 -10.50 7.61
N VAL A 126 2.71 -10.71 6.32
CA VAL A 126 3.98 -11.26 5.84
C VAL A 126 5.13 -10.29 6.13
N ALA A 127 4.93 -8.99 5.90
CA ALA A 127 5.92 -7.96 6.24
C ALA A 127 6.23 -7.94 7.75
N PHE A 128 5.21 -8.09 8.58
CA PHE A 128 5.33 -8.22 10.03
C PHE A 128 6.19 -9.42 10.43
N LEU A 129 5.94 -10.59 9.85
CA LEU A 129 6.73 -11.80 10.12
C LEU A 129 8.19 -11.64 9.68
N ILE A 130 8.42 -11.07 8.50
CA ILE A 130 9.78 -10.83 8.00
C ILE A 130 10.51 -9.82 8.90
N ASN A 131 9.81 -8.82 9.45
CA ASN A 131 10.40 -7.77 10.27
C ASN A 131 11.09 -8.29 11.55
N PHE A 132 10.71 -9.46 12.08
CA PHE A 132 11.44 -10.08 13.19
C PHE A 132 12.90 -10.38 12.82
N LEU A 133 13.15 -10.80 11.58
CA LEU A 133 14.47 -11.18 11.08
C LEU A 133 15.16 -10.03 10.34
N TRP A 134 14.43 -9.32 9.49
CA TRP A 134 15.00 -8.37 8.54
C TRP A 134 14.08 -7.19 8.22
N LYS A 135 14.62 -5.97 8.22
CA LYS A 135 13.88 -4.70 8.07
C LYS A 135 13.42 -4.46 6.63
N ILE A 136 12.45 -5.23 6.15
CA ILE A 136 11.88 -5.10 4.80
C ILE A 136 11.13 -3.76 4.60
N SER A 137 11.14 -3.23 3.38
CA SER A 137 10.48 -1.95 3.07
C SER A 137 9.00 -2.12 2.77
N ILE A 138 8.13 -1.78 3.72
CA ILE A 138 6.67 -1.83 3.51
C ILE A 138 6.18 -0.83 2.44
N HIS A 139 6.89 0.28 2.23
CA HIS A 139 6.58 1.21 1.13
C HIS A 139 6.72 0.51 -0.22
N MET A 140 7.77 -0.30 -0.37
CA MET A 140 7.97 -1.06 -1.61
C MET A 140 7.02 -2.24 -1.71
N ILE A 141 6.67 -2.90 -0.61
CA ILE A 141 5.60 -3.93 -0.60
C ILE A 141 4.28 -3.34 -1.09
N ALA A 142 3.90 -2.15 -0.63
CA ALA A 142 2.65 -1.53 -1.06
C ALA A 142 2.67 -1.13 -2.54
N MET A 143 3.77 -0.52 -3.01
CA MET A 143 3.95 -0.16 -4.43
C MET A 143 4.01 -1.39 -5.36
N GLY A 144 4.68 -2.45 -4.91
CA GLY A 144 4.68 -3.75 -5.59
C GLY A 144 3.26 -4.33 -5.62
N GLY A 145 2.54 -4.29 -4.51
CA GLY A 145 1.18 -4.82 -4.37
C GLY A 145 0.19 -4.22 -5.35
N ILE A 146 0.12 -2.88 -5.42
CA ILE A 146 -0.76 -2.22 -6.40
C ILE A 146 -0.34 -2.53 -7.84
N THR A 147 0.97 -2.59 -8.12
CA THR A 147 1.47 -2.96 -9.45
C THR A 147 1.11 -4.40 -9.82
N GLY A 148 1.27 -5.35 -8.88
CA GLY A 148 0.95 -6.76 -9.06
C GLY A 148 -0.54 -7.00 -9.33
N MET A 149 -1.41 -6.31 -8.61
CA MET A 149 -2.86 -6.36 -8.86
C MET A 149 -3.19 -5.90 -10.28
N ILE A 150 -2.74 -4.69 -10.66
CA ILE A 150 -3.03 -4.12 -11.97
C ILE A 150 -2.43 -4.99 -13.10
N LEU A 151 -1.24 -5.55 -12.89
CA LEU A 151 -0.61 -6.47 -13.83
C LEU A 151 -1.44 -7.74 -14.01
N GLY A 152 -1.88 -8.38 -12.92
CA GLY A 152 -2.71 -9.57 -12.98
C GLY A 152 -4.01 -9.34 -13.76
N MET A 153 -4.69 -8.24 -13.47
CA MET A 153 -5.88 -7.84 -14.22
C MET A 153 -5.61 -7.63 -15.72
N SER A 154 -4.44 -7.07 -16.05
CA SER A 154 -4.03 -6.87 -17.43
C SER A 154 -3.80 -8.19 -18.15
N LEU A 155 -3.16 -9.16 -17.48
CA LEU A 155 -2.92 -10.49 -18.05
C LEU A 155 -4.22 -11.25 -18.28
N MET A 156 -5.25 -10.98 -17.47
CA MET A 156 -6.60 -11.49 -17.65
C MET A 156 -7.43 -10.70 -18.68
N ASN A 157 -6.83 -9.72 -19.38
CA ASN A 157 -7.49 -8.86 -20.37
C ASN A 157 -8.72 -8.11 -19.84
N LEU A 158 -8.77 -7.78 -18.54
CA LEU A 158 -9.91 -7.07 -17.94
C LEU A 158 -9.98 -5.60 -18.37
N PHE A 159 -8.86 -4.99 -18.76
CA PHE A 159 -8.76 -3.65 -19.35
C PHE A 159 -7.35 -3.40 -19.92
N ASN A 160 -7.21 -2.39 -20.79
CA ASN A 160 -5.90 -1.92 -21.25
C ASN A 160 -5.22 -1.12 -20.12
N SER A 161 -4.21 -1.72 -19.49
CA SER A 161 -3.55 -1.17 -18.31
C SER A 161 -2.15 -0.61 -18.57
N SER A 162 -1.64 -0.64 -19.81
CA SER A 162 -0.22 -0.40 -20.11
C SER A 162 0.29 0.95 -19.59
N LEU A 163 -0.47 2.03 -19.80
CA LEU A 163 -0.09 3.36 -19.32
C LEU A 163 -0.05 3.44 -17.79
N ILE A 164 -1.01 2.79 -17.12
CA ILE A 164 -1.10 2.75 -15.66
C ILE A 164 0.07 1.95 -15.09
N LEU A 165 0.40 0.81 -15.71
CA LEU A 165 1.56 0.00 -15.31
C LEU A 165 2.87 0.78 -15.44
N TYR A 166 3.08 1.50 -16.55
CA TYR A 166 4.28 2.35 -16.71
C TYR A 166 4.34 3.43 -15.62
N GLY A 167 3.20 4.08 -15.34
CA GLY A 167 3.11 5.06 -14.26
C GLY A 167 3.42 4.46 -12.88
N LEU A 168 2.87 3.29 -12.56
CA LEU A 168 3.09 2.61 -11.29
C LEU A 168 4.55 2.16 -11.13
N ILE A 169 5.18 1.62 -12.17
CA ILE A 169 6.60 1.22 -12.16
C ILE A 169 7.48 2.46 -11.96
N PHE A 170 7.21 3.55 -12.67
CA PHE A 170 7.94 4.81 -12.51
C PHE A 170 7.81 5.37 -11.08
N CYS A 171 6.58 5.46 -10.56
CA CYS A 171 6.33 5.88 -9.18
C CYS A 171 7.02 4.95 -8.17
N SER A 172 7.03 3.64 -8.41
CA SER A 172 7.75 2.67 -7.57
C SER A 172 9.25 2.95 -7.54
N GLY A 173 9.84 3.33 -8.67
CA GLY A 173 11.22 3.80 -8.76
C GLY A 173 11.47 5.05 -7.91
N LEU A 174 10.58 6.04 -7.97
CA LEU A 174 10.66 7.25 -7.14
C LEU A 174 10.55 6.94 -5.65
N VAL A 175 9.65 6.03 -5.25
CA VAL A 175 9.51 5.59 -3.86
C VAL A 175 10.76 4.82 -3.42
N GLY A 176 11.29 3.93 -4.26
CA GLY A 176 12.55 3.22 -3.99
C GLY A 176 13.72 4.18 -3.78
N PHE A 177 13.88 5.15 -4.68
CA PHE A 177 14.83 6.26 -4.53
C PHE A 177 14.63 6.97 -3.19
N ALA A 178 13.41 7.37 -2.85
CA ALA A 178 13.13 8.07 -1.60
C ALA A 178 13.50 7.25 -0.35
N ARG A 179 13.31 5.93 -0.38
CA ARG A 179 13.69 5.04 0.73
C ARG A 179 15.20 4.93 0.91
N LEU A 180 15.94 4.89 -0.20
CA LEU A 180 17.41 4.83 -0.20
C LEU A 180 18.03 6.18 0.18
N GLN A 181 17.51 7.28 -0.39
CA GLN A 181 17.99 8.64 -0.11
C GLN A 181 17.83 9.01 1.36
N LEU A 182 16.72 8.60 1.99
CA LEU A 182 16.49 8.79 3.43
C LEU A 182 17.22 7.79 4.30
N ARG A 183 18.03 6.89 3.71
CA ARG A 183 18.75 5.82 4.42
C ARG A 183 17.85 4.96 5.30
N ALA A 184 16.56 4.91 4.99
CA ALA A 184 15.56 4.18 5.76
C ALA A 184 15.70 2.67 5.56
N HIS A 185 16.21 2.28 4.38
CA HIS A 185 16.35 0.90 3.94
C HIS A 185 17.58 0.72 3.02
N SER A 186 18.07 -0.53 2.91
CA SER A 186 19.07 -0.92 1.91
C SER A 186 18.44 -1.31 0.57
N HIS A 187 19.26 -1.39 -0.49
CA HIS A 187 18.82 -1.82 -1.83
C HIS A 187 18.10 -3.17 -1.79
N ALA A 188 18.65 -4.16 -1.08
CA ALA A 188 18.03 -5.48 -0.95
C ALA A 188 16.64 -5.39 -0.28
N GLN A 189 16.49 -4.57 0.77
CA GLN A 189 15.20 -4.39 1.47
C GLN A 189 14.14 -3.71 0.59
N VAL A 190 14.58 -2.81 -0.30
CA VAL A 190 13.73 -2.12 -1.28
C VAL A 190 13.26 -3.09 -2.36
N TYR A 191 14.18 -3.81 -3.00
CA TYR A 191 13.85 -4.74 -4.08
C TYR A 191 13.06 -5.95 -3.59
N ALA A 192 13.44 -6.55 -2.46
CA ALA A 192 12.71 -7.66 -1.88
C ALA A 192 11.29 -7.23 -1.48
N GLY A 193 11.12 -6.03 -0.92
CA GLY A 193 9.80 -5.48 -0.63
C GLY A 193 8.93 -5.36 -1.89
N TYR A 194 9.47 -4.76 -2.96
CA TYR A 194 8.74 -4.61 -4.22
C TYR A 194 8.33 -5.94 -4.83
N LEU A 195 9.27 -6.89 -4.93
CA LEU A 195 9.02 -8.21 -5.51
C LEU A 195 8.04 -9.04 -4.67
N LEU A 196 8.09 -8.93 -3.34
CA LEU A 196 7.14 -9.59 -2.46
C LEU A 196 5.72 -9.04 -2.66
N GLY A 197 5.58 -7.70 -2.70
CA GLY A 197 4.29 -7.07 -2.96
C GLY A 197 3.73 -7.45 -4.33
N LEU A 198 4.57 -7.33 -5.37
CA LEU A 198 4.21 -7.62 -6.75
C LEU A 198 3.79 -9.07 -6.91
N SER A 199 4.61 -10.02 -6.48
CA SER A 199 4.29 -11.44 -6.62
C SER A 199 3.09 -11.84 -5.77
N GLY A 200 2.98 -11.37 -4.53
CA GLY A 200 1.85 -11.68 -3.65
C GLY A 200 0.51 -11.22 -4.23
N MET A 201 0.43 -9.97 -4.70
CA MET A 201 -0.80 -9.47 -5.32
C MET A 201 -1.05 -10.02 -6.72
N LEU A 202 -0.01 -10.25 -7.51
CA LEU A 202 -0.16 -10.86 -8.83
C LEU A 202 -0.73 -12.28 -8.71
N LEU A 203 -0.21 -13.09 -7.79
CA LEU A 203 -0.73 -14.43 -7.54
C LEU A 203 -2.21 -14.35 -7.15
N LEU A 204 -2.55 -13.52 -6.16
CA LEU A 204 -3.93 -13.34 -5.73
C LEU A 204 -4.83 -12.87 -6.89
N ALA A 205 -4.31 -11.97 -7.75
CA ALA A 205 -4.99 -11.47 -8.94
C ALA A 205 -5.30 -12.55 -9.98
N LEU A 206 -4.47 -13.58 -10.09
CA LEU A 206 -4.65 -14.67 -11.06
C LEU A 206 -5.55 -15.81 -10.54
N PHE A 207 -5.83 -15.86 -9.23
CA PHE A 207 -6.68 -16.89 -8.62
C PHE A 207 -8.16 -16.52 -8.53
N PHE A 208 -8.54 -15.28 -8.87
CA PHE A 208 -9.93 -14.85 -9.00
C PHE A 208 -10.26 -14.51 -10.45
#